data_AF-A0A927PED9-F1
#
_entry.id   AF-A0A927PED9-F1
#
_cell.length_a   1.000
_cell.length_b   1.000
_cell.length_c   1.000
_cell.angle_alpha   90.00
_cell.angle_beta   90.00
_cell.angle_gamma   90.00
#
_symmetry.space_group_name_H-M   'P 1'
#
loop_
_entity.id
_entity.type
_entity.pdbx_description
1 polymer ?
#
loop_
_entity_poly.entity_id
_entity_poly.type
_entity_poly.pdbx_seq_one_letter_code
_entity_poly.pdbx_strand_id
1 'polypeptide(L)'
;MKQQTEREEKGLRAVTEEKILALARHMVKSGDTVRMCAGQFYLSKSAVHKMLGAPLKELHPGLYREVREVMEYHKAVKHLRGGEATRQKYLLINSDKNR
;
A
#
# COMPACT_ATOMS: atom_id res chain seq x y z
N MET A 1 32.15 19.15 -11.15
CA MET A 1 31.64 18.05 -10.28
C MET A 1 30.27 18.34 -9.66
N LYS A 2 29.99 19.51 -9.05
CA LYS A 2 28.69 19.77 -8.37
C LYS A 2 27.43 19.70 -9.27
N GLN A 3 27.54 20.10 -10.54
CA GLN A 3 26.40 20.07 -11.49
C GLN A 3 26.00 18.65 -11.95
N GLN A 4 26.91 17.69 -11.83
CA GLN A 4 26.68 16.31 -12.30
C GLN A 4 25.93 15.51 -11.23
N THR A 5 26.32 15.68 -9.97
CA THR A 5 25.61 15.14 -8.80
C THR A 5 24.19 15.70 -8.66
N GLU A 6 23.97 16.99 -8.92
CA GLU A 6 22.63 17.61 -8.85
C GLU A 6 21.67 17.11 -9.95
N ARG A 7 22.19 16.76 -11.13
CA ARG A 7 21.39 16.16 -12.21
C ARG A 7 21.02 14.71 -11.92
N GLU A 8 21.94 13.93 -11.37
CA GLU A 8 21.70 12.55 -10.97
C GLU A 8 20.69 12.45 -9.80
N GLU A 9 20.80 13.34 -8.81
CA GLU A 9 19.84 13.42 -7.70
C GLU A 9 18.43 13.82 -8.15
N LYS A 10 18.32 14.75 -9.12
CA LYS A 10 17.02 15.10 -9.73
C LYS A 10 16.42 13.95 -10.52
N GLY A 11 17.23 13.21 -11.28
CA GLY A 11 16.78 12.04 -12.03
C GLY A 11 16.26 10.94 -11.11
N LEU A 12 16.96 10.66 -10.02
CA LEU A 12 16.55 9.64 -9.05
C LEU A 12 15.25 10.02 -8.32
N ARG A 13 15.06 11.31 -7.98
CA ARG A 13 13.80 11.80 -7.40
C ARG A 13 12.61 11.67 -8.35
N ALA A 14 12.78 12.04 -9.62
CA ALA A 14 11.72 11.93 -10.63
C ALA A 14 11.23 10.47 -10.81
N VAL A 15 12.16 9.51 -10.89
CA VAL A 15 11.84 8.07 -10.97
C VAL A 15 11.05 7.60 -9.74
N THR A 16 11.33 8.18 -8.57
CA THR A 16 10.66 7.83 -7.32
C THR A 16 9.25 8.41 -7.25
N GLU A 17 9.05 9.64 -7.73
CA GLU A 17 7.76 10.33 -7.78
C GLU A 17 6.77 9.65 -8.72
N GLU A 18 7.22 9.29 -9.93
CA GLU A 18 6.40 8.53 -10.89
C GLU A 18 5.94 7.19 -10.31
N LYS A 19 6.84 6.49 -9.60
CA LYS A 19 6.53 5.23 -8.93
C LYS A 19 5.48 5.41 -7.82
N ILE A 20 5.58 6.48 -7.03
CA ILE A 20 4.59 6.81 -5.99
C ILE A 20 3.22 7.06 -6.62
N LEU A 21 3.15 7.84 -7.71
CA LEU A 21 1.89 8.12 -8.40
C LEU A 21 1.29 6.87 -9.05
N ALA A 22 2.11 6.01 -9.66
CA ALA A 22 1.65 4.76 -10.25
C ALA A 22 1.04 3.82 -9.18
N LEU A 23 1.70 3.69 -8.03
CA LEU A 23 1.22 2.91 -6.89
C LEU A 23 -0.10 3.47 -6.34
N ALA A 24 -0.19 4.78 -6.15
CA ALA A 24 -1.38 5.45 -5.63
C ALA A 24 -2.58 5.30 -6.57
N ARG A 25 -2.38 5.54 -7.88
CA ARG A 25 -3.42 5.36 -8.91
C ARG A 25 -3.87 3.91 -9.00
N HIS A 26 -2.95 2.96 -8.91
CA HIS A 26 -3.28 1.54 -8.90
C HIS A 26 -4.18 1.21 -7.70
N MET A 27 -3.79 1.64 -6.48
CA MET A 27 -4.54 1.35 -5.26
C MET A 27 -5.96 1.91 -5.30
N VAL A 28 -6.16 3.12 -5.83
CA VAL A 28 -7.50 3.70 -5.99
C VAL A 28 -8.32 2.92 -7.01
N LYS A 29 -7.70 2.52 -8.14
CA LYS A 29 -8.39 1.78 -9.20
C LYS A 29 -8.77 0.36 -8.79
N SER A 30 -7.90 -0.36 -8.11
CA SER A 30 -8.15 -1.75 -7.70
C SER A 30 -8.90 -1.84 -6.36
N GLY A 31 -8.82 -0.82 -5.52
CA GLY A 31 -9.32 -0.88 -4.15
C GLY A 31 -8.51 -1.83 -3.25
N ASP A 32 -7.32 -2.22 -3.69
CA ASP A 32 -6.49 -3.22 -3.01
C ASP A 32 -5.98 -2.75 -1.65
N THR A 33 -5.67 -3.72 -0.78
CA THR A 33 -5.00 -3.42 0.48
C THR A 33 -3.52 -3.10 0.27
N VAL A 34 -2.92 -2.36 1.21
CA VAL A 34 -1.47 -2.06 1.23
C VAL A 34 -0.62 -3.34 1.06
N ARG A 35 -1.04 -4.46 1.65
CA ARG A 35 -0.32 -5.73 1.55
C ARG A 35 -0.38 -6.32 0.14
N MET A 36 -1.52 -6.21 -0.54
CA MET A 36 -1.66 -6.68 -1.92
C MET A 36 -0.83 -5.81 -2.88
N CYS A 37 -0.91 -4.49 -2.73
CA CYS A 37 -0.08 -3.55 -3.48
C CYS A 37 1.42 -3.83 -3.25
N ALA A 38 1.84 -4.10 -2.00
CA ALA A 38 3.23 -4.45 -1.70
C ALA A 38 3.69 -5.70 -2.48
N GLY A 39 2.84 -6.73 -2.57
CA GLY A 39 3.13 -7.93 -3.35
C GLY A 39 3.25 -7.67 -4.85
N GLN A 40 2.33 -6.89 -5.43
CA GLN A 40 2.33 -6.60 -6.86
C GLN A 40 3.48 -5.70 -7.32
N PHE A 41 3.87 -4.74 -6.49
CA PHE A 41 4.93 -3.78 -6.80
C PHE A 41 6.32 -4.24 -6.33
N TYR A 42 6.43 -5.46 -5.78
CA TYR A 42 7.67 -6.00 -5.20
C TYR A 42 8.29 -5.06 -4.17
N LEU A 43 7.45 -4.46 -3.34
CA LEU A 43 7.83 -3.50 -2.30
C LEU A 43 7.55 -4.09 -0.92
N SER A 44 8.27 -3.60 0.08
CA SER A 44 7.89 -3.89 1.46
C SER A 44 6.64 -3.09 1.85
N LYS A 45 5.83 -3.66 2.75
CA LYS A 45 4.65 -2.95 3.31
C LYS A 45 5.02 -1.58 3.88
N SER A 46 6.19 -1.47 4.53
CA SER A 46 6.68 -0.20 5.10
C SER A 46 7.01 0.82 4.01
N ALA A 47 7.63 0.37 2.90
CA ALA A 47 7.91 1.23 1.76
C ALA A 47 6.62 1.79 1.14
N VAL A 48 5.59 0.95 0.96
CA VAL A 48 4.28 1.38 0.46
C VAL A 48 3.65 2.43 1.38
N HIS A 49 3.69 2.24 2.70
CA HIS A 49 3.20 3.24 3.65
C HIS A 49 3.96 4.57 3.60
N LYS A 50 5.30 4.52 3.50
CA LYS A 50 6.12 5.72 3.35
C LYS A 50 5.80 6.46 2.06
N MET A 51 5.61 5.74 0.95
CA MET A 51 5.27 6.31 -0.35
C MET A 51 3.88 6.97 -0.38
N LEU A 52 2.86 6.30 0.15
CA LEU A 52 1.47 6.79 0.18
C LEU A 52 1.19 7.80 1.32
N GLY A 53 2.22 8.17 2.09
CA GLY A 53 2.13 9.07 3.24
C GLY A 53 2.42 10.53 2.86
N ALA A 54 3.47 11.09 3.46
CA ALA A 54 3.89 12.47 3.23
C ALA A 54 4.26 12.78 1.75
N PRO A 55 5.04 11.93 1.04
CA PRO A 55 5.45 12.22 -0.34
C PRO A 55 4.27 12.37 -1.29
N LEU A 56 3.29 11.45 -1.22
CA LEU A 56 2.09 11.53 -2.05
C LEU A 56 1.25 12.77 -1.73
N LYS A 57 1.18 13.16 -0.45
CA LYS A 57 0.45 14.37 -0.03
C LYS A 57 1.08 15.64 -0.59
N GLU A 58 2.41 15.72 -0.62
CA GLU A 58 3.14 16.85 -1.19
C GLU A 58 3.04 16.88 -2.72
N LEU A 59 3.12 15.71 -3.36
CA LEU A 59 3.13 15.59 -4.81
C LEU A 59 1.73 15.75 -5.43
N HIS A 60 0.71 15.14 -4.84
CA HIS A 60 -0.66 15.16 -5.36
C HIS A 60 -1.73 15.01 -4.24
N PRO A 61 -2.15 16.12 -3.60
CA PRO A 61 -3.10 16.10 -2.49
C PRO A 61 -4.46 15.45 -2.78
N GLY A 62 -4.97 15.56 -4.01
CA GLY A 62 -6.26 14.95 -4.41
C GLY A 62 -6.23 13.42 -4.34
N LEU A 63 -5.29 12.81 -5.07
CA LEU A 63 -5.02 11.37 -5.05
C LEU A 63 -4.69 10.85 -3.64
N TYR A 64 -4.00 11.63 -2.80
CA TYR A 64 -3.81 11.26 -1.39
C TYR A 64 -5.13 11.07 -0.64
N ARG A 65 -6.13 11.94 -0.88
CA ARG A 65 -7.46 11.82 -0.25
C ARG A 65 -8.17 10.53 -0.68
N GLU A 66 -8.14 10.22 -1.97
CA GLU A 66 -8.75 9.00 -2.51
C GLU A 66 -8.11 7.74 -1.92
N VAL A 67 -6.77 7.69 -1.88
CA VAL A 67 -6.04 6.59 -1.23
C VAL A 67 -6.41 6.47 0.25
N ARG A 68 -6.56 7.61 0.95
CA ARG A 68 -6.97 7.63 2.36
C ARG A 68 -8.37 7.07 2.57
N GLU A 69 -9.31 7.36 1.69
CA GLU A 69 -10.67 6.81 1.74
C GLU A 69 -10.64 5.28 1.60
N VAL A 70 -9.89 4.75 0.64
CA VAL A 70 -9.70 3.29 0.49
C VAL A 70 -9.09 2.67 1.74
N MET A 71 -8.06 3.30 2.31
CA MET A 71 -7.43 2.82 3.55
C MET A 71 -8.40 2.84 4.74
N GLU A 72 -9.23 3.87 4.84
CA GLU A 72 -10.19 4.01 5.93
C GLU A 72 -11.31 2.99 5.83
N TYR A 73 -11.83 2.74 4.61
CA TYR A 73 -12.74 1.63 4.36
C TYR A 73 -12.17 0.30 4.85
N HIS A 74 -10.92 -0.01 4.48
CA HIS A 74 -10.28 -1.26 4.92
C HIS A 74 -10.12 -1.33 6.45
N LYS A 75 -9.84 -0.21 7.12
CA LYS A 75 -9.80 -0.17 8.59
C LYS A 75 -11.17 -0.39 9.20
N ALA A 76 -12.21 0.17 8.61
CA ALA A 76 -13.58 0.02 9.09
C ALA A 76 -14.02 -1.45 9.01
N VAL A 77 -13.73 -2.16 7.92
CA VAL A 77 -14.16 -3.56 7.74
C VAL A 77 -13.21 -4.61 8.32
N LYS A 78 -12.00 -4.22 8.78
CA LYS A 78 -10.97 -5.19 9.23
C LYS A 78 -11.44 -6.12 10.35
N HIS A 79 -12.32 -5.64 11.22
CA HIS A 79 -12.78 -6.40 12.38
C HIS A 79 -13.68 -7.57 11.96
N LEU A 80 -14.54 -7.36 10.95
CA LEU A 80 -15.36 -8.40 10.34
C LEU A 80 -14.47 -9.50 9.75
N ARG A 81 -13.47 -9.11 8.97
CA ARG A 81 -12.48 -10.03 8.37
C ARG A 81 -11.68 -10.77 9.44
N GLY A 82 -11.32 -10.10 10.55
CA GLY A 82 -10.59 -10.70 11.66
C GLY A 82 -11.41 -11.76 12.42
N GLY A 83 -12.72 -11.49 12.62
CA GLY A 83 -13.64 -12.46 13.21
C GLY A 83 -13.76 -13.72 12.36
N GLU A 84 -13.93 -13.55 11.05
CA GLU A 84 -13.99 -14.68 10.11
C GLU A 84 -12.68 -15.49 10.08
N ALA A 85 -11.53 -14.81 10.03
CA ALA A 85 -10.23 -15.47 10.06
C ALA A 85 -10.03 -16.33 11.33
N THR A 86 -10.51 -15.84 12.48
CA THR A 86 -10.48 -16.60 13.74
C THR A 86 -11.39 -17.82 13.66
N ARG A 87 -12.62 -17.65 13.19
CA ARG A 87 -13.56 -18.77 13.00
C ARG A 87 -12.97 -19.86 12.10
N GLN A 88 -12.41 -19.48 10.95
CA GLN A 88 -11.79 -20.40 10.01
C GLN A 88 -10.61 -21.16 10.63
N LYS A 89 -9.74 -20.48 11.39
CA LYS A 89 -8.61 -21.11 12.10
C LYS A 89 -9.07 -22.26 13.01
N TYR A 90 -10.10 -22.06 13.81
CA TYR A 90 -10.57 -23.10 14.74
C TYR A 90 -11.35 -24.22 14.05
N LEU A 91 -12.03 -23.92 12.93
CA LEU A 91 -12.64 -24.96 12.11
C LEU A 91 -11.58 -25.89 11.50
N LEU A 92 -10.49 -25.33 10.97
CA LEU A 92 -9.36 -26.09 10.43
C LEU A 92 -8.70 -26.97 11.50
N ILE A 93 -8.44 -26.40 12.68
CA ILE A 93 -7.87 -27.15 13.81
C ILE A 93 -8.79 -28.32 14.21
N ASN A 94 -10.11 -28.12 14.20
CA ASN A 94 -11.05 -29.18 14.55
C ASN A 94 -11.17 -30.25 13.44
N SER A 95 -11.10 -29.87 12.16
CA SER A 95 -11.06 -30.86 11.07
C SER A 95 -9.78 -31.68 11.09
N ASP A 96 -8.64 -31.08 11.41
CA ASP A 96 -7.35 -31.77 11.50
C ASP A 96 -7.29 -32.74 12.69
N LYS A 97 -8.02 -32.47 13.78
CA LYS A 97 -8.15 -33.40 14.92
C LYS A 97 -9.08 -34.58 14.65
N ASN A 98 -10.01 -34.43 13.71
CA ASN A 98 -10.99 -35.47 13.35
C ASN A 98 -10.55 -36.31 12.14
N ARG A 99 -9.32 -36.09 11.66
CA ARG A 99 -8.69 -36.82 10.55
C ARG A 99 -7.61 -37.75 11.08
#